data_AF-A0A519YV48-F1
#
_entry.id   AF-A0A519YV48-F1
#
_cell.length_a   1.000
_cell.length_b   1.000
_cell.length_c   1.000
_cell.angle_alpha   90.00
_cell.angle_beta   90.00
_cell.angle_gamma   90.00
#
_symmetry.space_group_name_H-M   'P 1'
#
loop_
_entity.id
_entity.type
_entity.pdbx_description
1 polymer ?
#
loop_
_entity_poly.entity_id
_entity_poly.type
_entity_poly.pdbx_seq_one_letter_code
_entity_poly.pdbx_strand_id
1 'polypeptide(L)'
;MPHPRLSCRLATALLTLTTLSAHATDIEWQPSWKANDQATYEVKRCRKANGPRPVDACATSQIEILILRADGQGSVQRWKTAALGEGLAGMGLPPEMASVMDKASRTAMDIEFNESVRPVRLINAQEVRSVLESVTGALTASSLMKADPRLAATVKAMMSQLVSTDDKLLALSTKDPGILYSPLGGRFSVGRTVRTRSSMLSPFGSTPIESTVSITTEAKDTTSREVALTVDEDIDREAFASTV
;
A
#
# COMPACT_ATOMS: atom_id res chain seq x y z
N MET A 1 -3.95 27.86 -7.67
CA MET A 1 -4.55 27.31 -6.44
C MET A 1 -3.83 26.01 -6.14
N PRO A 2 -3.42 25.74 -4.88
CA PRO A 2 -2.52 24.64 -4.58
C PRO A 2 -3.23 23.29 -4.74
N HIS A 3 -2.63 22.40 -5.54
CA HIS A 3 -3.17 21.08 -5.88
C HIS A 3 -3.00 20.09 -4.72
N PRO A 4 -3.96 19.17 -4.49
CA PRO A 4 -3.91 18.24 -3.36
C PRO A 4 -2.86 17.15 -3.58
N ARG A 5 -1.94 16.99 -2.63
CA ARG A 5 -0.92 15.93 -2.59
C ARG A 5 -1.43 14.73 -1.80
N LEU A 6 -1.20 13.52 -2.31
CA LEU A 6 -1.27 12.29 -1.53
C LEU A 6 0.02 12.21 -0.70
N SER A 7 -0.07 12.52 0.60
CA SER A 7 1.08 12.45 1.50
C SER A 7 1.03 11.15 2.30
N CYS A 8 1.91 10.21 1.95
CA CYS A 8 2.20 9.04 2.76
C CYS A 8 3.42 9.36 3.64
N ARG A 9 3.18 9.65 4.93
CA ARG A 9 4.26 9.82 5.90
C ARG A 9 4.62 8.44 6.43
N LEU A 10 5.75 7.90 5.98
CA LEU A 10 6.17 6.55 6.31
C LEU A 10 7.30 6.60 7.36
N ALA A 11 7.18 5.71 8.35
CA ALA A 11 7.90 5.73 9.61
C ALA A 11 9.43 5.61 9.50
N THR A 12 10.09 6.18 10.51
CA THR A 12 11.54 6.33 10.69
C THR A 12 12.29 5.00 10.69
N ALA A 13 13.28 4.84 9.79
CA ALA A 13 14.25 3.76 9.87
C ALA A 13 15.51 4.25 10.62
N LEU A 14 15.84 3.60 11.75
CA LEU A 14 17.07 3.87 12.51
C LEU A 14 18.27 3.18 11.85
N LEU A 15 19.29 3.93 11.47
CA LEU A 15 20.61 3.40 11.11
C LEU A 15 21.68 4.09 11.95
N THR A 16 22.26 3.37 12.91
CA THR A 16 23.43 3.81 13.67
C THR A 16 24.71 3.59 12.84
N LEU A 17 25.17 4.64 12.18
CA LEU A 17 26.50 4.68 11.56
C LEU A 17 27.55 5.13 12.60
N THR A 18 28.59 4.33 12.82
CA THR A 18 29.89 4.75 13.35
C THR A 18 30.81 4.89 12.12
N THR A 19 31.18 6.08 11.65
CA THR A 19 32.43 6.80 11.99
C THR A 19 32.36 8.29 11.52
N LEU A 20 33.48 9.03 11.63
CA LEU A 20 33.66 10.48 11.76
C LEU A 20 33.30 11.38 10.54
N SER A 21 32.70 12.54 10.89
CA SER A 21 32.65 13.87 10.23
C SER A 21 32.69 13.99 8.69
N ALA A 22 31.82 13.30 7.98
CA ALA A 22 31.25 13.83 6.74
C ALA A 22 29.73 13.86 6.95
N HIS A 23 29.10 15.04 6.86
CA HIS A 23 27.64 15.10 6.82
C HIS A 23 27.22 14.34 5.56
N ALA A 24 26.70 13.12 5.74
CA ALA A 24 26.32 12.23 4.65
C ALA A 24 25.33 12.99 3.75
N THR A 25 25.83 13.45 2.60
CA THR A 25 25.07 14.32 1.71
C THR A 25 24.20 13.48 0.80
N ASP A 26 24.63 12.24 0.52
CA ASP A 26 23.95 11.24 -0.27
C ASP A 26 23.70 9.98 0.56
N ILE A 27 22.50 9.42 0.42
CA ILE A 27 22.00 8.26 1.16
C ILE A 27 21.52 7.25 0.12
N GLU A 28 22.05 6.04 0.21
CA GLU A 28 21.56 4.90 -0.57
C GLU A 28 20.71 4.00 0.33
N TRP A 29 19.48 3.73 -0.09
CA TRP A 29 18.57 2.89 0.68
C TRP A 29 18.59 1.46 0.15
N GLN A 30 19.03 0.53 1.00
CA GLN A 30 18.98 -0.90 0.70
C GLN A 30 18.20 -1.64 1.78
N PRO A 31 17.35 -2.61 1.41
CA PRO A 31 16.72 -3.50 2.38
C PRO A 31 17.80 -4.40 3.00
N SER A 32 17.78 -4.55 4.32
CA SER A 32 18.69 -5.45 5.05
C SER A 32 17.93 -6.39 5.98
N TRP A 33 16.84 -6.94 5.46
CA TRP A 33 15.96 -7.83 6.21
C TRP A 33 16.62 -9.16 6.56
N LYS A 34 16.43 -9.61 7.79
CA LYS A 34 16.76 -10.95 8.28
C LYS A 34 15.47 -11.72 8.57
N ALA A 35 15.56 -13.05 8.51
CA ALA A 35 14.44 -13.89 8.94
C ALA A 35 14.04 -13.55 10.39
N ASN A 36 12.74 -13.47 10.62
CA ASN A 36 12.08 -13.05 11.86
C ASN A 36 12.18 -11.56 12.22
N ASP A 37 12.77 -10.71 11.36
CA ASP A 37 12.63 -9.26 11.53
C ASP A 37 11.15 -8.87 11.43
N GLN A 38 10.77 -7.87 12.24
CA GLN A 38 9.41 -7.34 12.31
C GLN A 38 9.44 -5.83 12.20
N ALA A 39 8.48 -5.28 11.47
CA ALA A 39 8.30 -3.85 11.36
C ALA A 39 6.80 -3.51 11.37
N THR A 40 6.45 -2.43 12.06
CA THR A 40 5.08 -1.90 12.09
C THR A 40 5.08 -0.50 11.50
N TYR A 41 4.22 -0.27 10.53
CA TYR A 41 4.07 1.00 9.83
C TYR A 41 2.68 1.56 10.06
N GLU A 42 2.58 2.86 10.32
CA GLU A 42 1.32 3.57 10.24
C GLU A 42 1.14 4.10 8.82
N VAL A 43 0.02 3.75 8.17
CA VAL A 43 -0.33 4.18 6.83
C VAL A 43 -1.60 5.02 6.89
N LYS A 44 -1.47 6.30 6.53
CA LYS A 44 -2.59 7.22 6.38
C LYS A 44 -2.96 7.35 4.90
N ARG A 45 -4.14 6.89 4.52
CA ARG A 45 -4.69 6.99 3.17
C ARG A 45 -5.76 8.07 3.15
N CYS A 46 -5.59 9.09 2.33
CA CYS A 46 -6.59 10.15 2.16
C CYS A 46 -7.18 10.09 0.75
N ARG A 47 -8.51 10.10 0.64
CA ARG A 47 -9.23 10.20 -0.62
C ARG A 47 -9.88 11.57 -0.72
N LYS A 48 -9.51 12.29 -1.79
CA LYS A 48 -10.16 13.53 -2.20
C LYS A 48 -10.79 13.34 -3.57
N ALA A 49 -12.12 13.38 -3.63
CA ALA A 49 -12.86 13.32 -4.88
C ALA A 49 -13.79 14.53 -4.99
N ASN A 50 -13.69 15.24 -6.11
CA ASN A 50 -14.59 16.34 -6.45
C ASN A 50 -15.67 15.78 -7.37
N GLY A 51 -16.95 15.88 -6.98
CA GLY A 51 -18.06 15.32 -7.72
C GLY A 51 -19.41 15.58 -7.02
N PRO A 52 -20.52 14.98 -7.51
CA PRO A 52 -21.86 15.17 -6.94
C PRO A 52 -21.96 14.80 -5.46
N ARG A 53 -21.07 13.91 -5.00
CA ARG A 53 -20.81 13.66 -3.58
C ARG A 53 -19.31 13.88 -3.34
N PRO A 54 -18.91 15.06 -2.85
CA PRO A 54 -17.52 15.30 -2.53
C PRO A 54 -17.10 14.36 -1.41
N VAL A 55 -15.92 13.77 -1.56
CA VAL A 55 -15.30 12.91 -0.53
C VAL A 55 -14.00 13.59 -0.12
N ASP A 56 -13.89 13.93 1.16
CA ASP A 56 -12.62 14.27 1.81
C ASP A 56 -12.51 13.41 3.08
N ALA A 57 -11.89 12.25 2.94
CA ALA A 57 -11.81 11.27 4.00
C ALA A 57 -10.39 10.73 4.10
N CYS A 58 -9.87 10.65 5.33
CA CYS A 58 -8.62 9.98 5.63
C CYS A 58 -8.89 8.78 6.53
N ALA A 59 -8.23 7.66 6.24
CA ALA A 59 -8.20 6.47 7.06
C ALA A 59 -6.75 6.19 7.45
N THR A 60 -6.51 5.93 8.72
CA THR A 60 -5.21 5.47 9.22
C THR A 60 -5.32 3.99 9.54
N SER A 61 -4.36 3.20 9.08
CA SER A 61 -4.24 1.77 9.35
C SER A 61 -2.82 1.43 9.72
N GLN A 62 -2.61 0.52 10.67
CA GLN A 62 -1.29 -0.04 10.92
C GLN A 62 -1.05 -1.26 10.02
N ILE A 63 0.15 -1.40 9.50
CA ILE A 63 0.62 -2.54 8.71
C ILE A 63 1.76 -3.19 9.47
N GLU A 64 1.60 -4.46 9.81
CA GLU A 64 2.60 -5.33 10.40
C GLU A 64 3.27 -6.13 9.29
N ILE A 65 4.60 -6.10 9.25
CA ILE A 65 5.43 -6.89 8.33
C ILE A 65 6.29 -7.84 9.16
N LEU A 66 6.23 -9.13 8.84
CA LEU A 66 7.11 -10.16 9.39
C LEU A 66 7.90 -10.80 8.25
N ILE A 67 9.23 -10.82 8.37
CA ILE A 67 10.10 -11.46 7.39
C ILE A 67 10.15 -12.96 7.69
N LEU A 68 9.51 -13.77 6.85
CA LEU A 68 9.47 -15.24 7.01
C LEU A 68 10.76 -15.89 6.51
N ARG A 69 11.33 -15.37 5.42
CA ARG A 69 12.59 -15.82 4.81
C ARG A 69 13.28 -14.61 4.18
N ALA A 70 14.60 -14.55 4.29
CA ALA A 70 15.43 -13.60 3.54
C ALA A 70 16.75 -14.29 3.18
N ASP A 71 17.08 -14.32 1.89
CA ASP A 71 18.28 -14.95 1.34
C ASP A 71 18.75 -14.19 0.08
N GLY A 72 19.79 -14.70 -0.59
CA GLY A 72 20.35 -14.06 -1.78
C GLY A 72 19.42 -14.05 -3.00
N GLN A 73 18.26 -14.72 -2.97
CA GLN A 73 17.26 -14.70 -4.05
C GLN A 73 16.12 -13.71 -3.77
N GLY A 74 16.03 -13.20 -2.55
CA GLY A 74 15.02 -12.23 -2.14
C GLY A 74 14.44 -12.52 -0.76
N SER A 75 13.14 -12.28 -0.59
CA SER A 75 12.48 -12.44 0.70
C SER A 75 11.04 -12.93 0.58
N VAL A 76 10.58 -13.63 1.60
CA VAL A 76 9.16 -13.91 1.81
C VAL A 76 8.72 -13.11 3.01
N GLN A 77 7.70 -12.30 2.84
CA GLN A 77 7.23 -11.38 3.86
C GLN A 77 5.74 -11.58 4.09
N ARG A 78 5.36 -11.65 5.36
CA ARG A 78 3.98 -11.66 5.80
C ARG A 78 3.53 -10.24 6.10
N TRP A 79 2.55 -9.78 5.34
CA TRP A 79 1.94 -8.45 5.47
C TRP A 79 0.56 -8.60 6.09
N LYS A 80 0.31 -7.88 7.17
CA LYS A 80 -0.97 -7.90 7.86
C LYS A 80 -1.37 -6.48 8.18
N THR A 81 -2.59 -6.09 7.80
CA THR A 81 -3.15 -4.84 8.33
C THR A 81 -3.59 -5.14 9.76
N ALA A 82 -3.07 -4.40 10.74
CA ALA A 82 -3.54 -4.53 12.11
C ALA A 82 -5.07 -4.40 12.13
N ALA A 83 -5.71 -5.11 13.06
CA ALA A 83 -7.16 -5.12 13.17
C ALA A 83 -7.68 -3.69 13.05
N LEU A 84 -8.57 -3.46 12.08
CA LEU A 84 -9.24 -2.19 11.91
C LEU A 84 -10.03 -1.97 13.20
N GLY A 85 -9.47 -1.23 14.16
CA GLY A 85 -10.08 -0.99 15.47
C GLY A 85 -11.33 -0.10 15.37
N GLU A 86 -11.51 0.83 16.30
CA GLU A 86 -12.62 1.80 16.34
C GLU A 86 -12.89 2.53 15.00
N GLY A 87 -11.94 2.52 14.06
CA GLY A 87 -12.09 3.02 12.70
C GLY A 87 -13.20 2.35 11.86
N LEU A 88 -13.55 1.08 12.09
CA LEU A 88 -14.73 0.47 11.41
C LEU A 88 -16.06 0.91 12.03
N ALA A 89 -16.08 1.19 13.34
CA ALA A 89 -17.28 1.67 14.02
C ALA A 89 -17.75 3.03 13.48
N GLY A 90 -16.81 3.87 13.02
CA GLY A 90 -17.09 5.14 12.36
C GLY A 90 -17.47 5.04 10.87
N MET A 91 -17.28 3.89 10.22
CA MET A 91 -17.60 3.74 8.78
C MET A 91 -19.08 3.45 8.51
N GLY A 92 -19.90 3.27 9.55
CA GLY A 92 -21.33 2.97 9.38
C GLY A 92 -21.59 1.67 8.61
N LEU A 93 -20.67 0.69 8.72
CA LEU A 93 -20.85 -0.58 8.06
C LEU A 93 -22.03 -1.33 8.67
N PRO A 94 -22.85 -2.00 7.85
CA PRO A 94 -23.95 -2.80 8.35
C PRO A 94 -23.45 -3.90 9.30
N PRO A 95 -24.15 -4.20 10.41
CA PRO A 95 -23.75 -5.22 11.37
C PRO A 95 -23.48 -6.59 10.73
N GLU A 96 -24.20 -6.92 9.65
CA GLU A 96 -24.01 -8.15 8.88
C GLU A 96 -22.61 -8.28 8.26
N MET A 97 -21.86 -7.19 8.08
CA MET A 97 -20.50 -7.21 7.55
C MET A 97 -19.43 -7.43 8.62
N ALA A 98 -19.75 -7.29 9.91
CA ALA A 98 -18.75 -7.26 10.98
C ALA A 98 -17.85 -8.51 11.01
N SER A 99 -18.45 -9.71 10.91
CA SER A 99 -17.69 -10.98 10.92
C SER A 99 -16.75 -11.11 9.72
N VAL A 100 -17.20 -10.67 8.54
CA VAL A 100 -16.39 -10.77 7.31
C VAL A 100 -15.27 -9.74 7.32
N MET A 101 -15.51 -8.55 7.88
CA MET A 101 -14.47 -7.54 8.07
C MET A 101 -13.43 -7.95 9.13
N ASP A 102 -13.85 -8.59 10.22
CA ASP A 102 -12.92 -9.18 11.20
C ASP A 102 -12.04 -10.25 10.52
N LYS A 103 -12.64 -11.18 9.77
CA LYS A 103 -11.90 -12.17 8.98
C LYS A 103 -10.91 -11.50 8.01
N ALA A 104 -11.35 -10.49 7.27
CA ALA A 104 -10.49 -9.76 6.33
C ALA A 104 -9.31 -9.09 7.04
N SER A 105 -9.54 -8.47 8.20
CA SER A 105 -8.48 -7.81 8.98
C SER A 105 -7.46 -8.78 9.58
N ARG A 106 -7.84 -10.04 9.82
CA ARG A 106 -6.94 -11.07 10.34
C ARG A 106 -6.14 -11.79 9.25
N THR A 107 -6.59 -11.68 8.01
CA THR A 107 -5.95 -12.36 6.88
C THR A 107 -4.62 -11.68 6.58
N ALA A 108 -3.54 -12.46 6.60
CA ALA A 108 -2.23 -11.98 6.22
C ALA A 108 -1.97 -12.29 4.74
N MET A 109 -1.10 -11.51 4.09
CA MET A 109 -0.65 -11.72 2.73
C MET A 109 0.82 -12.12 2.77
N ASP A 110 1.13 -13.35 2.35
CA ASP A 110 2.50 -13.83 2.28
C ASP A 110 3.04 -13.58 0.86
N ILE A 111 3.81 -12.50 0.71
CA ILE A 111 4.31 -12.02 -0.59
C ILE A 111 5.76 -12.43 -0.74
N GLU A 112 6.08 -13.07 -1.87
CA GLU A 112 7.46 -13.34 -2.28
C GLU A 112 7.99 -12.16 -3.08
N PHE A 113 9.16 -11.66 -2.69
CA PHE A 113 9.91 -10.60 -3.36
C PHE A 113 11.23 -11.16 -3.87
N ASN A 114 11.68 -10.67 -5.03
CA ASN A 114 13.02 -11.00 -5.53
C ASN A 114 14.12 -10.13 -4.86
N GLU A 115 15.36 -10.33 -5.27
CA GLU A 115 16.54 -9.56 -4.82
C GLU A 115 16.42 -8.04 -5.03
N SER A 116 15.61 -7.60 -6.00
CA SER A 116 15.32 -6.19 -6.28
C SER A 116 14.07 -5.68 -5.57
N VAL A 117 13.54 -6.44 -4.60
CA VAL A 117 12.31 -6.13 -3.84
C VAL A 117 11.08 -5.95 -4.72
N ARG A 118 11.06 -6.58 -5.90
CA ARG A 118 9.86 -6.63 -6.73
C ARG A 118 8.99 -7.81 -6.31
N PRO A 119 7.67 -7.61 -6.14
CA PRO A 119 6.77 -8.72 -5.83
C PRO A 119 6.74 -9.70 -6.99
N VAL A 120 6.89 -10.98 -6.67
CA VAL A 120 6.93 -12.09 -7.64
C VAL A 120 5.61 -12.84 -7.62
N ARG A 121 5.10 -13.18 -6.43
CA ARG A 121 3.83 -13.88 -6.26
C ARG A 121 3.29 -13.77 -4.84
N LEU A 122 2.01 -14.08 -4.70
CA LEU A 122 1.32 -14.23 -3.43
C LEU A 122 1.26 -15.71 -3.07
N ILE A 123 1.99 -16.12 -2.03
CA ILE A 123 2.14 -17.53 -1.64
C ILE A 123 0.80 -18.12 -1.17
N ASN A 124 0.02 -17.35 -0.41
CA ASN A 124 -1.29 -17.76 0.08
C ASN A 124 -2.45 -17.17 -0.76
N ALA A 125 -2.29 -17.11 -2.09
CA ALA A 125 -3.26 -16.51 -3.01
C ALA A 125 -4.70 -17.05 -2.86
N GLN A 126 -4.86 -18.36 -2.65
CA GLN A 126 -6.19 -18.97 -2.50
C GLN A 126 -6.93 -18.47 -1.24
N GLU A 127 -6.22 -18.30 -0.13
CA GLU A 127 -6.78 -17.79 1.12
C GLU A 127 -7.24 -16.33 0.94
N VAL A 128 -6.35 -15.48 0.40
CA VAL A 128 -6.64 -14.06 0.15
C VAL A 128 -7.82 -13.90 -0.81
N ARG A 129 -7.86 -14.69 -1.89
CA ARG A 129 -8.99 -14.71 -2.84
C ARG A 129 -10.30 -15.05 -2.15
N SER A 130 -10.33 -16.13 -1.37
CA SER A 130 -11.55 -16.56 -0.65
C SER A 130 -12.06 -15.49 0.31
N VAL A 131 -11.16 -14.77 0.96
CA VAL A 131 -11.50 -13.67 1.87
C VAL A 131 -12.09 -12.49 1.09
N LEU A 132 -11.46 -12.07 -0.01
CA LEU A 132 -11.98 -10.97 -0.85
C LEU A 132 -13.33 -11.30 -1.49
N GLU A 133 -13.54 -12.54 -1.93
CA GLU A 133 -14.82 -13.03 -2.41
C GLU A 133 -15.89 -13.02 -1.32
N SER A 134 -15.53 -13.40 -0.09
CA SER A 134 -16.41 -13.33 1.08
C SER A 134 -16.83 -11.88 1.39
N VAL A 135 -15.87 -10.95 1.38
CA VAL A 135 -16.12 -9.50 1.58
C VAL A 135 -17.06 -8.97 0.50
N THR A 136 -16.81 -9.33 -0.75
CA THR A 136 -17.66 -8.93 -1.89
C THR A 136 -19.07 -9.50 -1.77
N GLY A 137 -19.20 -10.78 -1.40
CA GLY A 137 -20.48 -11.42 -1.17
C GLY A 137 -21.28 -10.73 -0.06
N ALA A 138 -20.64 -10.44 1.08
CA ALA A 138 -21.27 -9.72 2.18
C ALA A 138 -21.69 -8.29 1.79
N LEU A 139 -20.82 -7.55 1.08
CA LEU A 139 -21.12 -6.20 0.61
C LEU A 139 -22.32 -6.18 -0.34
N THR A 140 -22.36 -7.09 -1.31
CA THR A 140 -23.44 -7.16 -2.31
C THR A 140 -24.75 -7.69 -1.73
N ALA A 141 -24.69 -8.50 -0.67
CA ALA A 141 -25.85 -8.94 0.09
C ALA A 141 -26.29 -7.95 1.19
N SER A 142 -25.50 -6.90 1.45
CA SER A 142 -25.78 -5.94 2.51
C SER A 142 -26.99 -5.06 2.19
N SER A 143 -27.61 -4.53 3.24
CA SER A 143 -28.68 -3.53 3.13
C SER A 143 -28.29 -2.30 2.28
N LEU A 144 -27.01 -1.91 2.26
CA LEU A 144 -26.50 -0.79 1.45
C LEU A 144 -26.67 -1.00 -0.06
N MET A 145 -26.50 -2.24 -0.53
CA MET A 145 -26.51 -2.57 -1.96
C MET A 145 -27.85 -3.17 -2.41
N LYS A 146 -28.69 -3.64 -1.48
CA LYS A 146 -30.05 -4.14 -1.80
C LYS A 146 -30.94 -3.10 -2.48
N ALA A 147 -30.73 -1.82 -2.20
CA ALA A 147 -31.48 -0.71 -2.81
C ALA A 147 -31.16 -0.52 -4.30
N ASP A 148 -30.02 -1.03 -4.78
CA ASP A 148 -29.62 -0.95 -6.20
C ASP A 148 -28.99 -2.28 -6.68
N PRO A 149 -29.83 -3.23 -7.15
CA PRO A 149 -29.36 -4.53 -7.62
C PRO A 149 -28.43 -4.45 -8.83
N ARG A 150 -28.52 -3.39 -9.64
CA ARG A 150 -27.63 -3.20 -10.79
C ARG A 150 -26.24 -2.81 -10.31
N LEU A 151 -26.15 -1.88 -9.36
CA LEU A 151 -24.88 -1.54 -8.72
C LEU A 151 -24.26 -2.75 -8.03
N ALA A 152 -25.06 -3.55 -7.30
CA ALA A 152 -24.59 -4.77 -6.66
C ALA A 152 -23.98 -5.76 -7.67
N ALA A 153 -24.63 -5.97 -8.83
CA ALA A 153 -24.13 -6.83 -9.90
C ALA A 153 -22.83 -6.28 -10.51
N THR A 154 -22.75 -4.97 -10.75
CA THR A 154 -21.53 -4.31 -11.25
C THR A 154 -20.36 -4.47 -10.28
N VAL A 155 -20.58 -4.19 -8.98
CA VAL A 155 -19.54 -4.37 -7.95
C VAL A 155 -19.08 -5.82 -7.88
N LYS A 156 -20.01 -6.78 -7.94
CA LYS A 156 -19.68 -8.21 -7.94
C LYS A 156 -18.81 -8.59 -9.15
N ALA A 157 -19.21 -8.18 -10.35
CA ALA A 157 -18.47 -8.48 -11.57
C ALA A 157 -17.07 -7.86 -11.53
N MET A 158 -16.98 -6.59 -11.12
CA MET A 158 -15.72 -5.87 -10.96
C MET A 158 -14.78 -6.59 -9.97
N MET A 159 -15.25 -6.92 -8.77
CA MET A 159 -14.45 -7.63 -7.78
C MET A 159 -14.03 -9.02 -8.24
N SER A 160 -14.93 -9.76 -8.92
CA SER A 160 -14.61 -11.08 -9.48
C SER A 160 -13.50 -11.00 -10.53
N GLN A 161 -13.49 -9.93 -11.34
CA GLN A 161 -12.42 -9.67 -12.31
C GLN A 161 -11.09 -9.34 -11.64
N LEU A 162 -11.09 -8.61 -10.51
CA LEU A 162 -9.87 -8.26 -9.76
C LEU A 162 -9.18 -9.46 -9.13
N VAL A 163 -9.94 -10.49 -8.75
CA VAL A 163 -9.41 -11.71 -8.10
C VAL A 163 -9.30 -12.90 -9.04
N SER A 164 -9.59 -12.71 -10.34
CA SER A 164 -9.73 -13.79 -11.32
C SER A 164 -8.43 -14.54 -11.63
N THR A 165 -7.28 -13.88 -11.48
CA THR A 165 -5.95 -14.44 -11.71
C THR A 165 -5.02 -14.09 -10.57
N ASP A 166 -3.95 -14.87 -10.41
CA ASP A 166 -2.93 -14.60 -9.39
C ASP A 166 -2.20 -13.27 -9.65
N ASP A 167 -1.96 -12.90 -10.91
CA ASP A 167 -1.32 -11.62 -11.27
C ASP A 167 -2.15 -10.41 -10.87
N LYS A 168 -3.47 -10.46 -11.08
CA LYS A 168 -4.37 -9.36 -10.69
C LYS A 168 -4.53 -9.28 -9.18
N LEU A 169 -4.60 -10.44 -8.52
CA LEU A 169 -4.63 -10.50 -7.07
C LEU A 169 -3.32 -9.96 -6.47
N LEU A 170 -2.17 -10.32 -7.05
CA LEU A 170 -0.87 -9.79 -6.67
C LEU A 170 -0.86 -8.26 -6.83
N ALA A 171 -1.25 -7.74 -8.00
CA ALA A 171 -1.31 -6.30 -8.26
C ALA A 171 -2.18 -5.56 -7.23
N LEU A 172 -3.33 -6.15 -6.85
CA LEU A 172 -4.21 -5.60 -5.82
C LEU A 172 -3.55 -5.60 -4.43
N SER A 173 -2.85 -6.68 -4.09
CA SER A 173 -2.20 -6.89 -2.79
C SER A 173 -0.89 -6.12 -2.63
N THR A 174 -0.23 -5.70 -3.72
CA THR A 174 1.12 -5.11 -3.66
C THR A 174 1.14 -3.59 -3.77
N LYS A 175 -0.01 -2.91 -3.67
CA LYS A 175 -0.05 -1.44 -3.71
C LYS A 175 0.78 -0.80 -2.60
N ASP A 176 0.54 -1.17 -1.34
CA ASP A 176 1.28 -0.60 -0.22
C ASP A 176 2.77 -1.03 -0.22
N PRO A 177 3.12 -2.31 -0.49
CA PRO A 177 4.51 -2.71 -0.71
C PRO A 177 5.23 -1.91 -1.80
N GLY A 178 4.55 -1.64 -2.92
CA GLY A 178 5.11 -0.86 -4.02
C GLY A 178 5.50 0.55 -3.60
N ILE A 179 4.66 1.22 -2.81
CA ILE A 179 4.94 2.55 -2.26
C ILE A 179 6.06 2.48 -1.21
N LEU A 180 6.01 1.51 -0.30
CA LEU A 180 7.02 1.34 0.75
C LEU A 180 8.42 1.15 0.16
N TYR A 181 8.51 0.35 -0.90
CA TYR A 181 9.78 -0.05 -1.49
C TYR A 181 10.20 0.79 -2.69
N SER A 182 9.40 1.77 -3.13
CA SER A 182 9.77 2.67 -4.21
C SER A 182 11.10 3.43 -3.99
N PRO A 183 11.52 3.77 -2.75
CA PRO A 183 12.82 4.42 -2.54
C PRO A 183 14.02 3.46 -2.56
N LEU A 184 13.81 2.14 -2.47
CA LEU A 184 14.91 1.19 -2.37
C LEU A 184 15.71 1.12 -3.68
N GLY A 185 17.04 1.02 -3.54
CA GLY A 185 17.99 1.07 -4.65
C GLY A 185 18.25 2.48 -5.20
N GLY A 186 17.55 3.50 -4.68
CA GLY A 186 17.78 4.89 -5.03
C GLY A 186 18.89 5.56 -4.22
N ARG A 187 19.51 6.59 -4.80
CA ARG A 187 20.40 7.52 -4.10
C ARG A 187 19.71 8.86 -3.93
N PHE A 188 19.69 9.37 -2.70
CA PHE A 188 18.98 10.59 -2.36
C PHE A 188 19.89 11.53 -1.60
N SER A 189 19.87 12.81 -1.99
CA SER A 189 20.55 13.83 -1.23
C SER A 189 19.61 14.48 -0.21
N VAL A 190 20.11 14.69 1.01
CA VAL A 190 19.33 15.37 2.06
C VAL A 190 18.93 16.78 1.59
N GLY A 191 17.67 17.16 1.83
CA GLY A 191 17.10 18.43 1.41
C GLY A 191 16.70 18.52 -0.06
N ARG A 192 16.82 17.42 -0.83
CA ARG A 192 16.38 17.35 -2.22
C ARG A 192 15.18 16.42 -2.39
N THR A 193 14.26 16.83 -3.24
CA THR A 193 13.18 15.97 -3.74
C THR A 193 13.62 15.33 -5.05
N VAL A 194 13.62 14.01 -5.09
CA VAL A 194 13.79 13.23 -6.32
C VAL A 194 12.41 12.91 -6.88
N ARG A 195 12.22 13.08 -8.18
CA ARG A 195 11.00 12.66 -8.88
C ARG A 195 11.31 11.47 -9.77
N THR A 196 10.54 10.41 -9.61
CA THR A 196 10.59 9.23 -10.48
C THR A 196 9.20 8.94 -11.04
N ARG A 197 9.15 8.15 -12.10
CA ARG A 197 7.90 7.56 -12.56
C ARG A 197 7.71 6.22 -11.88
N SER A 198 6.48 5.94 -11.49
CA SER A 198 6.04 4.63 -11.07
C SER A 198 4.91 4.18 -11.98
N SER A 199 4.82 2.88 -12.17
CA SER A 199 3.81 2.24 -12.99
C SER A 199 3.23 1.13 -12.15
N MET A 200 1.93 1.23 -11.86
CA MET A 200 1.19 0.21 -11.13
C MET A 200 0.37 -0.60 -12.11
N LEU A 201 0.39 -1.92 -11.99
CA LEU A 201 -0.47 -2.80 -12.77
C LEU A 201 -1.94 -2.40 -12.55
N SER A 202 -2.65 -2.10 -13.64
CA SER A 202 -4.10 -1.92 -13.58
C SER A 202 -4.72 -3.25 -13.20
N PRO A 203 -5.50 -3.32 -12.11
CA PRO A 203 -6.09 -4.59 -11.72
C PRO A 203 -7.26 -4.99 -12.66
N PHE A 204 -7.64 -4.10 -13.59
CA PHE A 204 -8.60 -4.37 -14.66
C PHE A 204 -7.96 -4.98 -15.92
N GLY A 205 -6.64 -5.09 -15.98
CA GLY A 205 -5.93 -5.62 -17.15
C GLY A 205 -5.79 -4.62 -18.31
N SER A 206 -6.04 -3.34 -18.03
CA SER A 206 -5.80 -2.22 -18.94
C SER A 206 -4.35 -1.72 -18.84
N THR A 207 -4.02 -0.66 -19.58
CA THR A 207 -2.73 0.04 -19.52
C THR A 207 -2.33 0.29 -18.05
N PRO A 208 -1.06 0.10 -17.68
CA PRO A 208 -0.59 0.41 -16.34
C PRO A 208 -0.96 1.84 -15.93
N ILE A 209 -1.32 2.01 -14.65
CA ILE A 209 -1.62 3.30 -14.08
C ILE A 209 -0.28 3.97 -13.79
N GLU A 210 0.05 4.96 -14.61
CA GLU A 210 1.26 5.76 -14.44
C GLU A 210 1.06 6.78 -13.30
N SER A 211 2.12 6.96 -12.52
CA SER A 211 2.17 7.94 -11.44
C SER A 211 3.54 8.63 -11.39
N THR A 212 3.55 9.84 -10.85
CA THR A 212 4.78 10.53 -10.47
C THR A 212 5.00 10.34 -8.98
N VAL A 213 6.11 9.74 -8.61
CA VAL A 213 6.52 9.57 -7.21
C VAL A 213 7.57 10.62 -6.89
N SER A 214 7.29 11.44 -5.87
CA SER A 214 8.22 12.40 -5.31
C SER A 214 8.75 11.87 -3.98
N ILE A 215 10.06 11.71 -3.87
CA ILE A 215 10.73 11.23 -2.67
C ILE A 215 11.55 12.38 -2.10
N THR A 216 11.20 12.83 -0.90
CA THR A 216 11.91 13.90 -0.20
C THR A 216 12.62 13.33 1.02
N THR A 217 13.89 13.67 1.15
CA THR A 217 14.77 13.19 2.23
C THR A 217 15.15 14.36 3.12
N GLU A 218 14.83 14.32 4.40
CA GLU A 218 15.05 15.42 5.36
C GLU A 218 15.83 14.91 6.57
N ALA A 219 16.80 15.68 7.07
CA ALA A 219 17.41 15.37 8.36
C ALA A 219 16.36 15.59 9.46
N LYS A 220 16.17 14.60 10.33
CA LYS A 220 15.17 14.68 11.41
C LYS A 220 15.54 15.71 12.48
N ASP A 221 16.84 15.89 12.69
CA ASP A 221 17.46 16.86 13.58
C ASP A 221 18.90 17.10 13.09
N THR A 222 19.44 18.31 13.29
CA THR A 222 20.81 18.70 12.94
C THR A 222 21.88 17.94 13.74
N THR A 223 21.52 17.34 14.88
CA THR A 223 22.42 16.55 15.73
C THR A 223 22.26 15.04 15.55
N SER A 224 21.06 14.57 15.19
CA SER A 224 20.80 13.17 14.88
C SER A 224 21.36 12.77 13.52
N ARG A 225 21.85 11.53 13.40
CA ARG A 225 22.13 10.90 12.10
C ARG A 225 20.85 10.31 11.47
N GLU A 226 19.67 10.71 11.97
CA GLU A 226 18.40 10.19 11.51
C GLU A 226 17.84 11.02 10.36
N VAL A 227 17.22 10.32 9.42
CA VAL A 227 16.70 10.91 8.20
C VAL A 227 15.26 10.47 8.02
N ALA A 228 14.38 11.43 7.80
CA ALA A 228 12.99 11.22 7.45
C ALA A 228 12.86 11.15 5.92
N LEU A 229 12.08 10.18 5.45
CA LEU A 229 11.78 10.03 4.04
C LEU A 229 10.28 10.19 3.84
N THR A 230 9.89 11.12 2.98
CA THR A 230 8.50 11.36 2.60
C THR A 230 8.31 10.91 1.16
N VAL A 231 7.32 10.05 0.92
CA VAL A 231 6.94 9.59 -0.42
C VAL A 231 5.55 10.15 -0.74
N ASP A 232 5.49 10.98 -1.76
CA ASP A 232 4.23 11.47 -2.32
C ASP A 232 4.04 10.85 -3.71
N GLU A 233 2.93 10.16 -3.95
CA GLU A 233 2.59 9.59 -5.25
C GLU A 233 1.40 10.33 -5.86
N ASP A 234 1.57 10.89 -7.06
CA ASP A 234 0.51 11.56 -7.81
C ASP A 234 0.15 10.74 -9.05
N ILE A 235 -1.08 10.22 -9.09
CA ILE A 235 -1.58 9.39 -10.19
C ILE A 235 -1.94 10.28 -11.36
N ASP A 236 -1.44 9.95 -12.55
CA ASP A 236 -1.84 10.64 -13.78
C ASP A 236 -3.34 10.40 -14.03
N ARG A 237 -4.12 11.48 -13.91
CA ARG A 237 -5.58 11.42 -14.01
C ARG A 237 -6.07 11.12 -15.41
N GLU A 238 -5.33 11.52 -16.45
CA GLU A 238 -5.71 11.25 -17.84
C GLU A 238 -5.46 9.78 -18.18
N ALA A 239 -4.35 9.22 -17.67
CA ALA A 239 -4.10 7.78 -17.72
C ALA A 239 -5.16 7.01 -16.93
N PHE A 240 -5.53 7.45 -15.73
CA PHE A 240 -6.55 6.77 -14.93
C PHE A 240 -7.95 6.80 -15.59
N ALA A 241 -8.36 7.93 -16.15
CA ALA A 241 -9.67 8.08 -16.78
C ALA A 241 -9.85 7.27 -18.07
N SER A 242 -8.75 6.88 -18.73
CA SER A 242 -8.77 5.99 -19.90
C SER A 242 -8.70 4.51 -19.54
N THR A 243 -8.50 4.19 -18.26
CA THR A 243 -8.23 2.84 -17.73
C THR A 243 -9.46 2.23 -17.03
N VAL A 244 -10.42 3.07 -16.61
CA VAL A 244 -11.69 2.73 -15.92
C VAL A 244 -12.87 2.97 -16.85
#